data_AF-A0A4Q5RAS7-F1
#
_entry.id   AF-A0A4Q5RAS7-F1
#
_cell.length_a   1.000
_cell.length_b   1.000
_cell.length_c   1.000
_cell.angle_alpha   90.00
_cell.angle_beta   90.00
_cell.angle_gamma   90.00
#
_symmetry.space_group_name_H-M   'P 1'
#
loop_
_entity.id
_entity.type
_entity.pdbx_description
1 polymer ?
#
loop_
_entity_poly.entity_id
_entity_poly.type
_entity_poly.pdbx_seq_one_letter_code
_entity_poly.pdbx_strand_id
1 'polypeptide(L)'
;MLTFSTAAIKDGAKYVTGNKVFALDLYTTAPAGTVISWQLESSAASTPGNYPSGRHSIYQAAVQKANAWQTLTFTYASAPDASTPDASVDRVVFLFAPNSSTGDVYYVDNLRSLSKNGATNAAPTASLTSPAASASYAAPASISLSANAADSDGTIVKVEFYQG
;
A
#
# COMPACT_ATOMS: atom_id res chain seq x y z
N MET A 1 -2.98 -24.56 -6.69
CA MET A 1 -3.72 -23.36 -7.13
C MET A 1 -5.08 -23.37 -6.47
N LEU A 2 -5.57 -22.21 -6.02
CA LEU A 2 -6.91 -22.04 -5.49
C LEU A 2 -7.57 -20.84 -6.18
N THR A 3 -8.82 -20.97 -6.62
CA THR A 3 -9.52 -19.93 -7.38
C THR A 3 -10.89 -19.65 -6.79
N PHE A 4 -11.30 -18.39 -6.78
CA PHE A 4 -12.57 -17.94 -6.22
C PHE A 4 -13.19 -16.86 -7.09
N SER A 5 -14.52 -16.88 -7.22
CA SER A 5 -15.27 -15.72 -7.69
C SER A 5 -15.48 -14.71 -6.56
N THR A 6 -15.48 -13.43 -6.87
CA THR A 6 -15.68 -12.36 -5.91
C THR A 6 -16.45 -11.19 -6.50
N ALA A 7 -17.33 -10.59 -5.69
CA ALA A 7 -17.94 -9.31 -5.97
C ALA A 7 -17.40 -8.19 -5.06
N ALA A 8 -16.47 -8.51 -4.16
CA ALA A 8 -15.95 -7.59 -3.14
C ALA A 8 -14.89 -6.62 -3.70
N ILE A 9 -14.26 -6.97 -4.83
CA ILE A 9 -13.32 -6.12 -5.53
C ILE A 9 -14.09 -5.37 -6.61
N LYS A 10 -14.45 -4.12 -6.34
CA LYS A 10 -15.21 -3.26 -7.27
C LYS A 10 -14.31 -2.41 -8.19
N ASP A 11 -13.06 -2.24 -7.78
CA ASP A 11 -12.10 -1.35 -8.41
C ASP A 11 -10.69 -1.88 -8.14
N GLY A 12 -10.10 -2.53 -9.15
CA GLY A 12 -8.73 -3.07 -9.14
C GLY A 12 -7.65 -2.01 -8.95
N ALA A 13 -7.87 -0.78 -9.43
CA ALA A 13 -6.87 0.29 -9.44
C ALA A 13 -6.44 0.65 -8.02
N LYS A 14 -7.35 0.55 -7.05
CA LYS A 14 -7.05 0.83 -5.63
C LYS A 14 -5.98 -0.09 -5.07
N TYR A 15 -5.88 -1.32 -5.56
CA TYR A 15 -4.85 -2.26 -5.12
C TYR A 15 -3.53 -2.04 -5.86
N VAL A 16 -3.59 -1.74 -7.17
CA VAL A 16 -2.39 -1.39 -7.97
C VAL A 16 -1.70 -0.14 -7.41
N THR A 17 -2.47 0.88 -7.05
CA THR A 17 -1.97 2.15 -6.49
C THR A 17 -1.56 2.04 -5.01
N GLY A 18 -1.80 0.91 -4.35
CA GLY A 18 -1.49 0.70 -2.93
C GLY A 18 -2.42 1.43 -1.96
N ASN A 19 -3.52 2.01 -2.43
CA ASN A 19 -4.59 2.57 -1.59
C ASN A 19 -5.34 1.47 -0.83
N LYS A 20 -5.33 0.26 -1.38
CA LYS A 20 -5.74 -0.98 -0.71
C LYS A 20 -4.66 -2.03 -0.85
N VAL A 21 -4.59 -2.94 0.12
CA VAL A 21 -3.69 -4.10 0.10
C VAL A 21 -4.47 -5.35 0.51
N PHE A 22 -4.04 -6.51 0.02
CA PHE A 22 -4.56 -7.78 0.48
C PHE A 22 -3.76 -8.26 1.69
N ALA A 23 -4.43 -8.94 2.62
CA ALA A 23 -3.78 -9.64 3.71
C ALA A 23 -4.50 -10.95 4.04
N LEU A 24 -3.76 -11.91 4.59
CA LEU A 24 -4.30 -13.16 5.14
C LEU A 24 -3.44 -13.62 6.30
N ASP A 25 -4.01 -14.48 7.14
CA ASP A 25 -3.24 -15.24 8.13
C ASP A 25 -2.94 -16.63 7.57
N LEU A 26 -1.69 -17.07 7.74
CA LEU A 26 -1.16 -18.30 7.17
C LEU A 26 -0.44 -19.12 8.23
N TYR A 27 -0.73 -20.42 8.27
CA TYR A 27 0.15 -21.43 8.83
C TYR A 27 0.63 -22.33 7.70
N THR A 28 1.93 -22.58 7.59
CA THR A 28 2.46 -23.45 6.52
C THR A 28 3.74 -24.17 6.92
N THR A 29 3.99 -25.35 6.34
CA THR A 29 5.28 -26.05 6.44
C THR A 29 6.36 -25.46 5.52
N ALA A 30 5.96 -24.63 4.55
CA ALA A 30 6.88 -24.07 3.56
C ALA A 30 7.98 -23.22 4.23
N PRO A 31 9.23 -23.27 3.72
CA PRO A 31 10.32 -22.50 4.28
C PRO A 31 10.11 -20.99 4.08
N ALA A 32 10.73 -20.20 4.96
CA ALA A 32 10.79 -18.75 4.80
C ALA A 32 11.37 -18.37 3.43
N GLY A 33 10.81 -17.36 2.79
CA GLY A 33 11.13 -16.96 1.42
C GLY A 33 10.22 -17.60 0.35
N THR A 34 9.45 -18.65 0.68
CA THR A 34 8.47 -19.21 -0.26
C THR A 34 7.45 -18.15 -0.65
N VAL A 35 7.29 -17.90 -1.95
CA VAL A 35 6.36 -16.89 -2.48
C VAL A 35 4.95 -17.43 -2.54
N ILE A 36 3.98 -16.58 -2.21
CA ILE A 36 2.56 -16.76 -2.49
C ILE A 36 2.12 -15.60 -3.38
N SER A 37 1.51 -15.92 -4.51
CA SER A 37 0.91 -14.94 -5.42
C SER A 37 -0.60 -14.90 -5.22
N TRP A 38 -1.13 -13.67 -5.17
CA TRP A 38 -2.54 -13.33 -5.24
C TRP A 38 -2.77 -12.61 -6.57
N GLN A 39 -3.55 -13.20 -7.47
CA GLN A 39 -3.80 -12.65 -8.80
C GLN A 39 -5.28 -12.29 -8.97
N LEU A 40 -5.53 -11.14 -9.59
CA LEU A 40 -6.86 -10.67 -9.96
C LEU A 40 -7.10 -10.92 -11.46
N GLU A 41 -8.28 -11.43 -11.78
CA GLU A 41 -8.68 -11.75 -13.14
C GLU A 41 -10.10 -11.28 -13.42
N SER A 42 -10.38 -11.02 -14.70
CA SER A 42 -11.74 -10.94 -15.23
C SER A 42 -12.13 -12.30 -15.81
N SER A 43 -13.16 -12.92 -15.25
CA SER A 43 -13.69 -14.21 -15.68
C SER A 43 -14.26 -14.17 -17.09
N ALA A 44 -14.73 -13.00 -17.54
CA ALA A 44 -15.26 -12.78 -18.88
C ALA A 44 -14.18 -12.81 -19.97
N ALA A 45 -12.93 -12.48 -19.61
CA ALA A 45 -11.81 -12.41 -20.54
C ALA A 45 -10.77 -13.53 -20.33
N SER A 46 -10.65 -14.08 -19.12
CA SER A 46 -9.62 -15.06 -18.78
C SER A 46 -10.06 -16.52 -19.00
N THR A 47 -9.31 -17.23 -19.83
CA THR A 47 -9.49 -18.66 -20.13
C THR A 47 -8.21 -19.46 -19.80
N PRO A 48 -8.25 -20.80 -19.78
CA PRO A 48 -7.06 -21.59 -19.46
C PRO A 48 -5.87 -21.40 -20.40
N GLY A 49 -6.10 -21.00 -21.67
CA GLY A 49 -5.07 -20.99 -22.72
C GLY A 49 -4.65 -19.61 -23.21
N ASN A 50 -5.18 -18.52 -22.66
CA ASN A 50 -5.01 -17.18 -23.22
C ASN A 50 -4.17 -16.24 -22.35
N TYR A 51 -3.19 -16.76 -21.60
CA TYR A 51 -2.29 -15.89 -20.85
C TYR A 51 -1.58 -14.88 -21.80
N PRO A 52 -1.56 -13.56 -21.50
CA PRO A 52 -1.99 -12.92 -20.25
C PRO A 52 -3.43 -12.35 -20.26
N SER A 53 -4.21 -12.48 -21.33
CA SER A 53 -5.52 -11.85 -21.48
C SER A 53 -6.47 -12.10 -20.29
N GLY A 54 -7.08 -11.02 -19.80
CA GLY A 54 -8.00 -11.03 -18.67
C GLY A 54 -7.33 -11.09 -17.29
N ARG A 55 -5.99 -11.06 -17.20
CA ARG A 55 -5.24 -11.16 -15.94
C ARG A 55 -4.75 -9.78 -15.54
N HIS A 56 -5.58 -9.13 -14.74
CA HIS A 56 -5.45 -7.74 -14.36
C HIS A 56 -4.15 -7.43 -13.60
N SER A 57 -3.93 -8.08 -12.46
CA SER A 57 -2.77 -7.78 -11.60
C SER A 57 -2.35 -8.94 -10.71
N ILE A 58 -1.07 -8.94 -10.32
CA ILE A 58 -0.44 -9.91 -9.41
C ILE A 58 0.10 -9.14 -8.21
N TYR A 59 -0.14 -9.70 -7.02
CA TYR A 59 0.41 -9.26 -5.74
C TYR A 59 1.15 -10.43 -5.09
N GLN A 60 2.24 -10.16 -4.40
CA GLN A 60 3.07 -11.21 -3.80
C GLN A 60 3.39 -10.92 -2.33
N ALA A 61 3.54 -11.99 -1.58
CA ALA A 61 4.12 -12.00 -0.24
C ALA A 61 5.02 -13.24 -0.10
N ALA A 62 6.02 -13.16 0.75
CA ALA A 62 6.87 -14.30 1.10
C ALA A 62 6.53 -14.82 2.49
N VAL A 63 6.54 -16.14 2.66
CA VAL A 63 6.50 -16.80 3.97
C VAL A 63 7.65 -16.26 4.82
N GLN A 64 7.35 -15.84 6.04
CA GLN A 64 8.32 -15.30 7.00
C GLN A 64 8.85 -16.39 7.93
N LYS A 65 8.02 -17.38 8.26
CA LYS A 65 8.33 -18.48 9.18
C LYS A 65 7.56 -19.75 8.83
N ALA A 66 8.23 -20.90 8.95
CA ALA A 66 7.60 -22.21 8.80
C ALA A 66 6.96 -22.67 10.13
N ASN A 67 5.92 -23.49 10.04
CA ASN A 67 5.22 -24.15 11.14
C ASN A 67 4.68 -23.20 12.23
N ALA A 68 4.32 -21.97 11.86
CA ALA A 68 3.73 -20.99 12.76
C ALA A 68 2.72 -20.10 12.03
N TRP A 69 1.70 -19.65 12.76
CA TRP A 69 0.77 -18.64 12.27
C TRP A 69 1.51 -17.31 12.04
N GLN A 70 1.22 -16.67 10.90
CA GLN A 70 1.77 -15.39 10.49
C GLN A 70 0.76 -14.61 9.66
N THR A 71 0.82 -13.28 9.72
CA THR A 71 0.07 -12.43 8.80
C THR A 71 0.94 -12.11 7.59
N LEU A 72 0.42 -12.39 6.40
CA LEU A 72 1.01 -11.94 5.14
C LEU A 72 0.25 -10.72 4.63
N THR A 73 0.99 -9.69 4.26
CA THR A 73 0.48 -8.53 3.53
C THR A 73 1.11 -8.53 2.14
N PHE A 74 0.27 -8.45 1.11
CA PHE A 74 0.70 -8.57 -0.27
C PHE A 74 1.04 -7.21 -0.87
N THR A 75 2.11 -7.16 -1.63
CA THR A 75 2.55 -5.99 -2.38
C THR A 75 2.31 -6.19 -3.88
N TYR A 76 1.96 -5.11 -4.59
CA TYR A 76 1.83 -5.15 -6.04
C TYR A 76 3.14 -5.62 -6.69
N ALA A 77 3.04 -6.58 -7.61
CA ALA A 77 4.16 -7.13 -8.34
C ALA A 77 4.10 -6.74 -9.82
N SER A 78 2.97 -6.96 -10.49
CA SER A 78 2.82 -6.68 -11.93
C SER A 78 1.36 -6.62 -12.38
N ALA A 79 1.15 -6.14 -13.60
CA ALA A 79 -0.11 -6.16 -14.33
C ALA A 79 0.07 -6.92 -15.65
N PRO A 80 -0.19 -8.24 -15.68
CA PRO A 80 0.07 -9.07 -16.87
C PRO A 80 -0.68 -8.62 -18.12
N ASP A 81 -1.93 -8.18 -17.97
CA ASP A 81 -2.75 -7.58 -19.02
C ASP A 81 -3.31 -6.23 -18.55
N ALA A 82 -2.55 -5.17 -18.85
CA ALA A 82 -2.93 -3.79 -18.53
C ALA A 82 -4.20 -3.30 -19.26
N SER A 83 -4.72 -4.05 -20.24
CA SER A 83 -5.97 -3.71 -20.92
C SER A 83 -7.21 -4.26 -20.21
N THR A 84 -7.04 -5.16 -19.22
CA THR A 84 -8.15 -5.66 -18.40
C THR A 84 -8.70 -4.51 -17.55
N PRO A 85 -9.99 -4.14 -17.65
CA PRO A 85 -10.55 -3.01 -16.89
C PRO A 85 -10.58 -3.27 -15.38
N ASP A 86 -10.27 -2.25 -14.57
CA ASP A 86 -10.27 -2.33 -13.10
C ASP A 86 -11.61 -2.82 -12.51
N ALA A 87 -12.72 -2.43 -13.13
CA ALA A 87 -14.07 -2.79 -12.70
C ALA A 87 -14.51 -4.19 -13.16
N SER A 88 -13.75 -4.83 -14.05
CA SER A 88 -14.07 -6.16 -14.60
C SER A 88 -13.53 -7.32 -13.75
N VAL A 89 -12.78 -7.02 -12.69
CA VAL A 89 -12.22 -8.01 -11.77
C VAL A 89 -13.36 -8.67 -10.99
N ASP A 90 -13.48 -9.98 -11.16
CA ASP A 90 -14.49 -10.80 -10.48
C ASP A 90 -13.95 -12.17 -10.06
N ARG A 91 -12.66 -12.42 -10.28
CA ARG A 91 -11.98 -13.68 -9.93
C ARG A 91 -10.64 -13.41 -9.26
N VAL A 92 -10.34 -14.23 -8.27
CA VAL A 92 -9.08 -14.26 -7.54
C VAL A 92 -8.43 -15.63 -7.71
N VAL A 93 -7.12 -15.65 -7.98
CA VAL A 93 -6.31 -16.86 -8.06
C VAL A 93 -5.16 -16.79 -7.06
N PHE A 94 -5.02 -17.81 -6.22
CA PHE A 94 -3.87 -18.02 -5.36
C PHE A 94 -2.94 -19.09 -5.92
N LEU A 95 -1.66 -18.75 -5.97
CA LEU A 95 -0.59 -19.67 -6.30
C LEU A 95 0.37 -19.72 -5.11
N PHE A 96 0.50 -20.92 -4.52
CA PHE A 96 1.47 -21.20 -3.47
C PHE A 96 2.72 -21.76 -4.13
N ALA A 97 3.90 -21.20 -3.82
CA ALA A 97 5.17 -21.55 -4.47
C ALA A 97 5.04 -21.56 -6.01
N PRO A 98 4.66 -20.45 -6.65
CA PRO A 98 4.42 -20.41 -8.11
C PRO A 98 5.64 -20.93 -8.88
N ASN A 99 5.40 -21.66 -9.97
CA ASN A 99 6.39 -22.36 -10.79
C ASN A 99 7.15 -23.50 -10.09
N SER A 100 6.64 -23.98 -8.95
CA SER A 100 7.17 -25.14 -8.24
C SER A 100 6.05 -26.13 -7.91
N SER A 101 6.42 -27.39 -7.73
CA SER A 101 5.56 -28.43 -7.17
C SER A 101 6.18 -28.87 -5.85
N THR A 102 5.57 -28.47 -4.73
CA THR A 102 6.05 -28.80 -3.38
C THR A 102 5.02 -29.64 -2.62
N GLY A 103 5.48 -30.35 -1.58
CA GLY A 103 4.61 -31.11 -0.67
C GLY A 103 4.15 -30.30 0.55
N ASP A 104 4.28 -28.97 0.51
CA ASP A 104 3.99 -28.12 1.66
C ASP A 104 2.50 -28.00 1.94
N VAL A 105 2.16 -27.91 3.22
CA VAL A 105 0.80 -27.72 3.69
C VAL A 105 0.56 -26.23 3.96
N TYR A 106 -0.60 -25.71 3.58
CA TYR A 106 -1.01 -24.32 3.78
C TYR A 106 -2.40 -24.27 4.41
N TYR A 107 -2.52 -23.68 5.60
CA TYR A 107 -3.78 -23.33 6.25
C TYR A 107 -3.95 -21.82 6.18
N VAL A 108 -5.06 -21.38 5.61
CA VAL A 108 -5.35 -19.97 5.37
C VAL A 108 -6.53 -19.56 6.24
N ASP A 109 -6.41 -18.41 6.90
CA ASP A 109 -7.47 -17.78 7.68
C ASP A 109 -7.49 -16.26 7.44
N ASN A 110 -8.59 -15.59 7.82
CA ASN A 110 -8.74 -14.13 7.80
C ASN A 110 -8.31 -13.46 6.48
N LEU A 111 -8.89 -13.87 5.36
CA LEU A 111 -8.69 -13.17 4.08
C LEU A 111 -9.30 -11.76 4.16
N ARG A 112 -8.48 -10.75 3.87
CA ARG A 112 -8.82 -9.34 4.10
C ARG A 112 -8.44 -8.47 2.90
N SER A 113 -9.27 -7.45 2.67
CA SER A 113 -8.95 -6.26 1.89
C SER A 113 -8.80 -5.10 2.87
N LEU A 114 -7.59 -4.56 2.98
CA LEU A 114 -7.26 -3.49 3.91
C LEU A 114 -7.15 -2.18 3.12
N SER A 115 -7.72 -1.10 3.65
CA SER A 115 -7.51 0.25 3.11
C SER A 115 -6.31 0.89 3.81
N LYS A 116 -5.45 1.55 3.04
CA LYS A 116 -4.44 2.44 3.61
C LYS A 116 -5.20 3.58 4.31
N ASN A 117 -4.99 3.76 5.61
CA ASN A 117 -5.58 4.88 6.33
C ASN A 117 -4.89 6.15 5.85
N GLY A 118 -5.50 6.82 4.88
CA GLY A 118 -4.95 7.97 4.17
C GLY A 118 -5.14 9.28 4.91
N ALA A 119 -4.75 9.37 6.19
CA ALA A 119 -4.42 10.68 6.74
C ALA A 119 -3.16 11.14 5.99
N THR A 120 -3.35 11.84 4.87
CA THR A 120 -2.27 12.56 4.21
C THR A 120 -1.82 13.63 5.18
N ASN A 121 -0.62 13.47 5.74
CA ASN A 121 -0.02 14.47 6.61
C ASN A 121 0.09 15.79 5.84
N ALA A 122 -0.64 16.82 6.27
CA ALA A 122 -0.46 18.16 5.75
C ALA A 122 0.85 18.73 6.32
N ALA A 123 1.64 19.40 5.48
CA ALA A 123 2.82 20.10 5.99
C ALA A 123 2.35 21.29 6.85
N PRO A 124 3.00 21.57 7.99
CA PRO A 124 2.71 22.76 8.77
C PRO A 124 3.07 24.02 7.95
N THR A 125 2.39 25.12 8.26
CA THR A 125 2.65 26.44 7.69
C THR A 125 3.30 27.34 8.72
N ALA A 126 4.17 28.25 8.25
CA ALA A 126 4.76 29.29 9.09
C ALA A 126 4.85 30.61 8.33
N SER A 127 4.61 31.72 9.01
CA SER A 127 4.76 33.07 8.46
C SER A 127 5.34 34.03 9.49
N LEU A 128 6.36 34.80 9.09
CA LEU A 128 6.98 35.80 9.95
C LEU A 128 6.04 37.00 10.12
N THR A 129 5.84 37.44 11.36
CA THR A 129 5.02 38.60 11.71
C THR A 129 5.85 39.77 12.24
N SER A 130 7.07 39.51 12.72
CA SER A 130 8.07 40.53 13.06
C SER A 130 9.48 40.02 12.71
N PRO A 131 10.33 40.85 12.07
CA PRO A 131 10.10 42.24 11.69
C PRO A 131 9.06 42.41 10.59
N ALA A 132 8.44 43.58 10.53
CA ALA A 132 7.67 43.95 9.36
C ALA A 132 8.60 43.94 8.12
N ALA A 133 8.05 43.53 6.97
CA ALA A 133 8.79 43.57 5.73
C ALA A 133 9.35 44.98 5.49
N SER A 134 10.63 45.05 5.13
CA SER A 134 11.35 46.32 4.89
C SER A 134 11.53 47.22 6.12
N ALA A 135 11.36 46.71 7.34
CA ALA A 135 11.72 47.45 8.54
C ALA A 135 13.24 47.78 8.56
N SER A 136 13.56 49.02 8.95
CA SER A 136 14.94 49.48 9.13
C SER A 136 15.18 49.80 10.60
N TYR A 137 16.37 49.42 11.09
CA TYR A 137 16.75 49.58 12.49
C TYR A 137 18.12 50.26 12.57
N ALA A 138 18.19 51.35 13.34
CA ALA A 138 19.45 52.07 13.59
C ALA A 138 20.26 51.34 14.67
N ALA A 139 21.55 51.13 14.43
CA ALA A 139 22.41 50.38 15.35
C ALA A 139 22.81 51.23 16.58
N PRO A 140 22.95 50.60 17.77
CA PRO A 140 22.67 49.19 18.05
C PRO A 140 21.16 48.94 18.27
N ALA A 141 20.61 47.93 17.59
CA ALA A 141 19.20 47.57 17.72
C ALA A 141 19.04 46.14 18.26
N SER A 142 18.04 45.95 19.12
CA SER A 142 17.52 44.63 19.49
C SER A 142 16.25 44.37 18.70
N ILE A 143 16.24 43.30 17.89
CA ILE A 143 15.13 42.97 16.99
C ILE A 143 14.39 41.75 17.54
N SER A 144 13.10 41.91 17.84
CA SER A 144 12.25 40.79 18.28
C SER A 144 11.69 40.05 17.06
N LEU A 145 11.88 38.73 17.04
CA LEU A 145 11.33 37.84 16.02
C LEU A 145 10.00 37.24 16.51
N SER A 146 8.98 37.26 15.66
CA SER A 146 7.72 36.58 15.91
C SER A 146 7.18 35.97 14.62
N ALA A 147 6.49 34.84 14.73
CA ALA A 147 5.89 34.14 13.61
C ALA A 147 4.57 33.49 14.03
N ASN A 148 3.67 33.32 13.07
CA ASN A 148 2.51 32.44 13.20
C ASN A 148 2.90 31.07 12.64
N ALA A 149 2.51 30.00 13.34
CA ALA A 149 2.64 28.63 12.86
C ALA A 149 1.28 27.92 12.99
N ALA A 150 0.92 27.11 12.00
CA ALA A 150 -0.32 26.37 12.02
C ALA A 150 -0.13 24.99 11.37
N ASP A 151 -0.79 24.00 11.94
CA ASP A 151 -0.85 22.63 11.45
C ASP A 151 -2.31 22.18 11.46
N SER A 152 -2.83 21.77 10.30
CA SER A 152 -4.26 21.49 10.12
C SER A 152 -4.67 20.09 10.58
N ASP A 153 -3.72 19.18 10.65
CA ASP A 153 -3.94 17.77 11.01
C ASP A 153 -2.97 17.26 12.09
N GLY A 154 -2.03 18.10 12.53
CA GLY A 154 -1.15 17.84 13.66
C GLY A 154 -1.21 18.89 14.77
N THR A 155 -0.16 18.92 15.58
CA THR A 155 0.01 19.86 16.69
C THR A 155 1.42 20.43 16.63
N ILE A 156 1.53 21.76 16.65
CA ILE A 156 2.83 22.44 16.69
C ILE A 156 3.49 22.23 18.06
N VAL A 157 4.63 21.53 18.07
CA VAL A 157 5.39 21.25 19.30
C VAL A 157 6.55 22.23 19.52
N LYS A 158 7.04 22.89 18.47
CA LYS A 158 8.18 23.82 18.55
C LYS A 158 8.22 24.79 17.37
N VAL A 159 8.63 26.04 17.64
CA VAL A 159 9.02 27.05 16.63
C VAL A 159 10.41 27.56 16.99
N GLU A 160 11.32 27.60 16.01
CA GLU A 160 12.71 28.06 16.20
C GLU A 160 13.08 29.09 15.13
N PHE A 161 13.94 30.03 15.53
CA PHE A 161 14.54 31.02 14.64
C PHE A 161 16.04 30.77 14.57
N TYR A 162 16.60 30.81 13.37
CA TYR A 162 18.01 30.52 13.11
C TYR A 162 18.68 31.73 12.45
N GLN A 163 19.92 32.01 12.87
CA GLN A 163 20.78 32.99 12.21
C GLN A 163 21.47 32.27 11.04
N GLY A 164 21.29 32.77 9.82
CA GLY A 164 21.89 32.22 8.60
C GLY A 164 23.37 32.54 8.44
#